data_AF-A0A315FVI0-F1
#
_entry.id   AF-A0A315FVI0-F1
#
_cell.length_a   1.000
_cell.length_b   1.000
_cell.length_c   1.000
_cell.angle_alpha   90.00
_cell.angle_beta   90.00
_cell.angle_gamma   90.00
#
_symmetry.space_group_name_H-M   'P 1'
#
loop_
_entity.id
_entity.type
_entity.pdbx_description
1 polymer ?
#
loop_
_entity_poly.entity_id
_entity_poly.type
_entity_poly.pdbx_seq_one_letter_code
_entity_poly.pdbx_strand_id
1 'polypeptide(L)'
;MAYADGNLSTATGDGANASGFGSTATGNDAQATGDWSTATGNHAKATVGGSTATGYYAEATGKNSVALGAKSKASHDTNHRAAQAENNAVARSNNYTDNRFGELRQSLEHTEKRLNAGIAGVTALSSIPYAAGNKFSYGIGAGNYQNGNAVAAGVQFRVSQSTNVRLNISWDSAGNNATGVGIAGGW
;
A
#
# COMPACT_ATOMS: atom_id res chain seq x y z
N MET A 1 -19.76 54.46 15.40
CA MET A 1 -18.46 55.01 14.93
C MET A 1 -17.62 53.89 14.32
N ALA A 2 -16.70 54.19 13.40
CA ALA A 2 -15.73 53.24 12.85
C ALA A 2 -14.38 53.35 13.58
N TYR A 3 -13.69 52.22 13.80
CA TYR A 3 -12.42 52.11 14.54
C TYR A 3 -11.34 51.57 13.60
N ALA A 4 -10.31 52.38 13.33
CA ALA A 4 -9.16 52.03 12.51
C ALA A 4 -7.89 52.12 13.35
N ASP A 5 -7.75 51.18 14.31
CA ASP A 5 -6.69 51.20 15.32
C ASP A 5 -5.38 50.57 14.82
N GLY A 6 -5.47 49.71 13.80
CA GLY A 6 -4.29 49.10 13.19
C GLY A 6 -3.47 50.14 12.40
N ASN A 7 -2.14 50.05 12.46
CA ASN A 7 -1.30 50.87 11.57
C ASN A 7 -1.59 50.50 10.11
N LEU A 8 -1.72 51.50 9.22
CA LEU A 8 -2.16 51.34 7.82
C LEU A 8 -3.55 50.71 7.65
N SER A 9 -4.41 50.74 8.68
CA SER A 9 -5.75 50.16 8.60
C SER A 9 -6.78 51.10 7.94
N THR A 10 -7.90 50.52 7.50
CA THR A 10 -9.05 51.26 6.97
C THR A 10 -10.33 50.71 7.57
N ALA A 11 -11.15 51.57 8.20
CA ALA A 11 -12.46 51.20 8.73
C ALA A 11 -13.56 52.11 8.17
N THR A 12 -14.60 51.52 7.56
CA THR A 12 -15.75 52.24 7.00
C THR A 12 -17.05 51.53 7.37
N GLY A 13 -17.96 52.23 8.05
CA GLY A 13 -19.25 51.69 8.51
C GLY A 13 -19.43 51.83 10.03
N ASP A 14 -20.67 51.93 10.49
CA ASP A 14 -20.93 52.02 11.93
C ASP A 14 -20.51 50.73 12.65
N GLY A 15 -19.67 50.83 13.67
CA GLY A 15 -19.16 49.66 14.41
C GLY A 15 -18.04 48.89 13.68
N ALA A 16 -17.62 49.32 12.48
CA ALA A 16 -16.51 48.68 11.78
C ALA A 16 -15.22 48.76 12.60
N ASN A 17 -14.49 47.66 12.74
CA ASN A 17 -13.26 47.55 13.51
C ASN A 17 -12.14 46.94 12.65
N ALA A 18 -11.16 47.77 12.29
CA ALA A 18 -9.93 47.39 11.62
C ALA A 18 -8.74 47.57 12.58
N SER A 19 -8.44 46.54 13.39
CA SER A 19 -7.42 46.59 14.44
C SER A 19 -6.12 45.84 14.09
N GLY A 20 -6.12 45.02 13.04
CA GLY A 20 -4.90 44.37 12.55
C GLY A 20 -3.99 45.32 11.75
N PHE A 21 -2.69 45.05 11.69
CA PHE A 21 -1.76 45.82 10.85
C PHE A 21 -2.16 45.71 9.37
N GLY A 22 -2.35 46.83 8.66
CA GLY A 22 -2.77 46.84 7.26
C GLY A 22 -4.17 46.24 7.00
N SER A 23 -5.02 46.15 8.03
CA SER A 23 -6.35 45.54 7.93
C SER A 23 -7.39 46.48 7.28
N THR A 24 -8.42 45.91 6.65
CA THR A 24 -9.52 46.66 6.04
C THR A 24 -10.87 46.13 6.50
N ALA A 25 -11.67 46.95 7.19
CA ALA A 25 -13.03 46.63 7.60
C ALA A 25 -14.05 47.58 6.93
N THR A 26 -14.90 47.05 6.04
CA THR A 26 -15.93 47.83 5.33
C THR A 26 -17.31 47.20 5.51
N GLY A 27 -18.20 47.87 6.23
CA GLY A 27 -19.57 47.41 6.54
C GLY A 27 -19.94 47.68 8.00
N ASN A 28 -21.24 47.75 8.31
CA ASN A 28 -21.68 47.87 9.70
C ASN A 28 -21.24 46.64 10.50
N ASP A 29 -20.59 46.85 11.64
CA ASP A 29 -20.00 45.82 12.51
C ASP A 29 -19.02 44.85 11.82
N ALA A 30 -18.39 45.26 10.70
CA ALA A 30 -17.34 44.48 10.06
C ALA A 30 -16.07 44.43 10.94
N GLN A 31 -15.43 43.27 11.08
CA GLN A 31 -14.29 43.04 11.96
C GLN A 31 -13.10 42.49 11.18
N ALA A 32 -12.08 43.32 10.98
CA ALA A 32 -10.79 42.95 10.41
C ALA A 32 -9.70 43.07 11.49
N THR A 33 -9.60 42.05 12.36
CA THR A 33 -8.70 42.08 13.53
C THR A 33 -7.40 41.31 13.32
N GLY A 34 -7.26 40.58 12.20
CA GLY A 34 -6.00 39.93 11.83
C GLY A 34 -5.08 40.87 11.04
N ASP A 35 -3.76 40.68 11.15
CA ASP A 35 -2.81 41.42 10.31
C ASP A 35 -3.05 41.11 8.83
N TRP A 36 -3.05 42.14 7.99
CA TRP A 36 -3.35 42.05 6.56
C TRP A 36 -4.73 41.45 6.25
N SER A 37 -5.66 41.46 7.21
CA SER A 37 -7.00 40.90 7.01
C SER A 37 -7.95 41.87 6.30
N THR A 38 -8.94 41.34 5.59
CA THR A 38 -9.96 42.13 4.89
C THR A 38 -11.36 41.61 5.24
N ALA A 39 -12.20 42.43 5.86
CA ALA A 39 -13.60 42.13 6.16
C ALA A 39 -14.53 43.13 5.45
N THR A 40 -15.24 42.67 4.42
CA THR A 40 -16.13 43.51 3.60
C THR A 40 -17.55 42.94 3.60
N GLY A 41 -18.47 43.60 4.30
CA GLY A 41 -19.86 43.19 4.46
C GLY A 41 -20.37 43.47 5.87
N ASN A 42 -21.68 43.61 6.03
CA ASN A 42 -22.27 43.79 7.36
C ASN A 42 -22.05 42.52 8.21
N HIS A 43 -21.49 42.69 9.41
CA HIS A 43 -21.00 41.62 10.29
C HIS A 43 -19.95 40.68 9.67
N ALA A 44 -19.26 41.07 8.60
CA ALA A 44 -18.15 40.28 8.05
C ALA A 44 -17.00 40.21 9.06
N LYS A 45 -16.32 39.07 9.16
CA LYS A 45 -15.31 38.80 10.19
C LYS A 45 -14.08 38.13 9.61
N ALA A 46 -12.96 38.84 9.57
CA ALA A 46 -11.64 38.36 9.18
C ALA A 46 -10.67 38.56 10.36
N THR A 47 -10.43 37.51 11.15
CA THR A 47 -9.82 37.66 12.48
C THR A 47 -8.42 37.08 12.62
N VAL A 48 -7.92 36.45 11.56
CA VAL A 48 -6.58 35.82 11.54
C VAL A 48 -5.74 36.45 10.42
N GLY A 49 -4.42 36.39 10.56
CA GLY A 49 -3.48 36.98 9.60
C GLY A 49 -3.73 36.53 8.15
N GLY A 50 -3.79 37.49 7.23
CA GLY A 50 -4.01 37.28 5.79
C GLY A 50 -5.40 36.75 5.41
N SER A 51 -6.36 36.75 6.34
CA SER A 51 -7.72 36.26 6.07
C SER A 51 -8.60 37.28 5.35
N THR A 52 -9.49 36.82 4.48
CA THR A 52 -10.43 37.67 3.71
C THR A 52 -11.85 37.17 3.86
N ALA A 53 -12.76 37.98 4.40
CA ALA A 53 -14.17 37.70 4.53
C ALA A 53 -15.00 38.74 3.77
N THR A 54 -15.66 38.34 2.69
CA THR A 54 -16.48 39.23 1.85
C THR A 54 -17.92 38.71 1.77
N GLY A 55 -18.86 39.40 2.42
CA GLY A 55 -20.29 39.07 2.44
C GLY A 55 -20.96 39.35 3.78
N TYR A 56 -22.30 39.48 3.80
CA TYR A 56 -23.09 39.59 5.03
C TYR A 56 -22.84 38.39 5.93
N TYR A 57 -22.32 38.58 7.14
CA TYR A 57 -21.92 37.51 8.07
C TYR A 57 -20.88 36.52 7.53
N ALA A 58 -20.04 36.88 6.56
CA ALA A 58 -18.92 36.04 6.15
C ALA A 58 -17.87 35.93 7.27
N GLU A 59 -17.32 34.75 7.54
CA GLU A 59 -16.34 34.50 8.62
C GLU A 59 -15.09 33.78 8.09
N ALA A 60 -13.97 34.49 8.00
CA ALA A 60 -12.64 33.95 7.71
C ALA A 60 -11.81 33.90 9.01
N THR A 61 -11.65 32.70 9.55
CA THR A 61 -10.98 32.41 10.84
C THR A 61 -9.77 31.49 10.69
N GLY A 62 -9.42 31.05 9.47
CA GLY A 62 -8.13 30.42 9.17
C GLY A 62 -7.10 31.43 8.68
N LYS A 63 -5.82 31.20 8.95
CA LYS A 63 -4.69 31.97 8.40
C LYS A 63 -4.68 31.84 6.87
N ASN A 64 -4.56 32.98 6.18
CA ASN A 64 -4.61 33.05 4.71
C ASN A 64 -5.88 32.43 4.10
N SER A 65 -6.98 32.36 4.85
CA SER A 65 -8.25 31.80 4.40
C SER A 65 -9.15 32.85 3.74
N VAL A 66 -10.03 32.43 2.82
CA VAL A 66 -10.93 33.32 2.08
C VAL A 66 -12.37 32.81 2.20
N ALA A 67 -13.25 33.58 2.85
CA ALA A 67 -14.68 33.36 2.91
C ALA A 67 -15.39 34.36 1.98
N LEU A 68 -15.93 33.87 0.86
CA LEU A 68 -16.66 34.70 -0.12
C LEU A 68 -18.14 34.30 -0.17
N GLY A 69 -19.02 35.29 0.00
CA GLY A 69 -20.48 35.12 -0.01
C GLY A 69 -21.10 35.31 1.38
N ALA A 70 -22.40 35.63 1.40
CA ALA A 70 -23.15 35.81 2.65
C ALA A 70 -23.14 34.51 3.47
N LYS A 71 -22.83 34.62 4.76
CA LYS A 71 -22.72 33.51 5.73
C LYS A 71 -21.68 32.44 5.35
N SER A 72 -20.76 32.73 4.43
CA SER A 72 -19.66 31.83 4.11
C SER A 72 -18.69 31.73 5.30
N LYS A 73 -18.12 30.54 5.53
CA LYS A 73 -17.17 30.31 6.62
C LYS A 73 -15.93 29.61 6.11
N ALA A 74 -14.77 30.21 6.33
CA ALA A 74 -13.46 29.66 6.02
C ALA A 74 -12.62 29.61 7.30
N SER A 75 -12.52 28.43 7.92
CA SER A 75 -11.84 28.26 9.21
C SER A 75 -10.54 27.46 9.11
N HIS A 76 -10.13 27.05 7.91
CA HIS A 76 -8.94 26.22 7.70
C HIS A 76 -7.82 27.03 7.07
N ASP A 77 -6.62 26.90 7.62
CA ASP A 77 -5.41 27.43 7.03
C ASP A 77 -5.14 26.70 5.70
N THR A 78 -4.79 27.45 4.65
CA THR A 78 -4.46 26.90 3.33
C THR A 78 -3.38 25.81 3.41
N ASN A 79 -2.44 25.94 4.36
CA ASN A 79 -1.37 24.96 4.60
C ASN A 79 -1.89 23.59 5.11
N HIS A 80 -2.99 23.59 5.86
CA HIS A 80 -3.57 22.35 6.41
C HIS A 80 -4.14 21.44 5.30
N ARG A 81 -4.65 22.03 4.22
CA ARG A 81 -5.17 21.27 3.07
C ARG A 81 -4.05 20.60 2.27
N ALA A 82 -2.91 21.27 2.11
CA ALA A 82 -1.74 20.71 1.43
C ALA A 82 -1.14 19.54 2.25
N ALA A 83 -0.94 19.73 3.56
CA ALA A 83 -0.44 18.68 4.44
C ALA A 83 -1.37 17.46 4.48
N GLN A 84 -2.70 17.66 4.49
CA GLN A 84 -3.66 16.56 4.40
C GLN A 84 -3.58 15.81 3.07
N ALA A 85 -3.43 16.53 1.95
CA ALA A 85 -3.29 15.91 0.64
C ALA A 85 -2.01 15.07 0.53
N GLU A 86 -0.90 15.57 1.08
CA GLU A 86 0.38 14.84 1.17
C GLU A 86 0.25 13.60 2.05
N ASN A 87 -0.31 13.73 3.25
CA ASN A 87 -0.54 12.59 4.15
C ASN A 87 -1.43 11.51 3.50
N ASN A 88 -2.47 11.92 2.76
CA ASN A 88 -3.33 11.00 2.02
C ASN A 88 -2.62 10.34 0.83
N ALA A 89 -1.70 11.04 0.17
CA ALA A 89 -0.89 10.47 -0.91
C ALA A 89 0.11 9.44 -0.37
N VAL A 90 0.82 9.77 0.72
CA VAL A 90 1.77 8.88 1.40
C VAL A 90 1.05 7.64 1.93
N ALA A 91 -0.10 7.79 2.59
CA ALA A 91 -0.88 6.66 3.10
C ALA A 91 -1.33 5.71 1.97
N ARG A 92 -1.78 6.26 0.82
CA ARG A 92 -2.12 5.45 -0.35
C ARG A 92 -0.90 4.74 -0.94
N SER A 93 0.24 5.41 -1.00
CA SER A 93 1.50 4.82 -1.46
C SER A 93 1.94 3.66 -0.56
N ASN A 94 1.89 3.85 0.75
CA ASN A 94 2.23 2.81 1.73
C ASN A 94 1.28 1.62 1.60
N ASN A 95 -0.03 1.84 1.58
CA ASN A 95 -1.00 0.74 1.41
C ASN A 95 -0.79 -0.04 0.11
N TYR A 96 -0.54 0.66 -1.01
CA TYR A 96 -0.24 -0.01 -2.28
C TYR A 96 1.04 -0.84 -2.19
N THR A 97 2.08 -0.27 -1.59
CA THR A 97 3.40 -0.90 -1.45
C THR A 97 3.33 -2.11 -0.51
N ASP A 98 2.66 -2.00 0.63
CA ASP A 98 2.45 -3.07 1.60
C ASP A 98 1.65 -4.23 1.00
N ASN A 99 0.61 -3.94 0.21
CA ASN A 99 -0.15 -4.97 -0.50
C ASN A 99 0.74 -5.71 -1.51
N ARG A 100 1.52 -4.99 -2.32
CA ARG A 100 2.45 -5.60 -3.29
C ARG A 100 3.56 -6.40 -2.63
N PHE A 101 4.11 -5.91 -1.51
CA PHE A 101 5.10 -6.66 -0.75
C PHE A 101 4.49 -7.90 -0.08
N GLY A 102 3.25 -7.82 0.39
CA GLY A 102 2.50 -8.97 0.89
C GLY A 102 2.31 -10.05 -0.19
N GLU A 103 1.83 -9.65 -1.37
CA GLU A 103 1.66 -10.55 -2.53
C GLU A 103 2.99 -11.21 -2.94
N LEU A 104 4.09 -10.44 -2.94
CA LEU A 104 5.42 -10.94 -3.25
C LEU A 104 5.90 -11.97 -2.23
N ARG A 105 5.73 -11.70 -0.93
CA ARG A 105 6.11 -12.63 0.15
C ARG A 105 5.35 -13.95 0.02
N GLN A 106 4.05 -13.90 -0.22
CA GLN A 106 3.24 -15.12 -0.45
C GLN A 106 3.71 -15.90 -1.68
N SER A 107 4.04 -15.20 -2.77
CA SER A 107 4.56 -15.83 -3.99
C SER A 107 5.93 -16.50 -3.77
N LEU A 108 6.79 -15.89 -2.94
CA LEU A 108 8.08 -16.46 -2.56
C LEU A 108 7.91 -17.69 -1.67
N GLU A 109 7.03 -17.64 -0.66
CA GLU A 109 6.72 -18.79 0.19
C GLU A 109 6.15 -19.97 -0.63
N HIS A 110 5.29 -19.68 -1.61
CA HIS A 110 4.76 -20.70 -2.50
C HIS A 110 5.84 -21.29 -3.41
N THR A 111 6.73 -20.45 -3.94
CA THR A 111 7.90 -20.88 -4.72
C THR A 111 8.81 -21.78 -3.89
N GLU A 112 9.13 -21.40 -2.67
CA GLU A 112 9.98 -22.16 -1.76
C GLU A 112 9.34 -23.52 -1.43
N LYS A 113 8.04 -23.55 -1.11
CA LYS A 113 7.32 -24.79 -0.83
C LYS A 113 7.32 -25.73 -2.03
N ARG A 114 7.08 -25.22 -3.24
CA ARG A 114 7.12 -26.01 -4.49
C ARG A 114 8.52 -26.55 -4.76
N LEU A 115 9.56 -25.73 -4.53
CA LEU A 115 10.94 -26.14 -4.70
C LEU A 115 11.32 -27.26 -3.70
N ASN A 116 11.01 -27.07 -2.42
CA ASN A 116 11.27 -28.08 -1.39
C ASN A 116 10.53 -29.40 -1.66
N ALA A 117 9.27 -29.31 -2.09
CA ALA A 117 8.48 -30.48 -2.47
C ALA A 117 9.05 -31.19 -3.72
N GLY A 118 9.52 -30.44 -4.71
CA GLY A 118 10.20 -31.00 -5.89
C GLY A 118 11.50 -31.73 -5.55
N ILE A 119 12.32 -31.17 -4.66
CA ILE A 119 13.54 -31.84 -4.15
C ILE A 119 13.17 -33.14 -3.43
N ALA A 120 12.17 -33.10 -2.55
CA ALA A 120 11.66 -34.29 -1.88
C ALA A 120 11.18 -35.35 -2.89
N GLY A 121 10.58 -34.94 -4.02
CA GLY A 121 10.19 -35.82 -5.13
C GLY A 121 11.38 -36.58 -5.71
N VAL A 122 12.48 -35.89 -5.99
CA VAL A 122 13.70 -36.53 -6.50
C VAL A 122 14.35 -37.41 -5.43
N THR A 123 14.34 -37.00 -4.16
CA THR A 123 14.78 -37.86 -3.05
C THR A 123 13.97 -39.16 -3.01
N ALA A 124 12.64 -39.07 -3.11
CA ALA A 124 11.75 -40.22 -3.16
C ALA A 124 12.08 -41.14 -4.35
N LEU A 125 12.26 -40.58 -5.56
CA LEU A 125 12.64 -41.32 -6.76
C LEU A 125 13.99 -42.05 -6.60
N SER A 126 14.97 -41.39 -5.98
CA SER A 126 16.31 -41.95 -5.77
C SER A 126 16.34 -43.08 -4.74
N SER A 127 15.40 -43.08 -3.79
CA SER A 127 15.28 -44.08 -2.72
C SER A 127 14.57 -45.37 -3.14
N ILE A 128 14.05 -45.46 -4.37
CA ILE A 128 13.29 -46.63 -4.83
C ILE A 128 14.20 -47.88 -4.91
N PRO A 129 13.94 -48.94 -4.12
CA PRO A 129 14.70 -50.18 -4.21
C PRO A 129 14.20 -51.04 -5.39
N TYR A 130 15.11 -51.78 -6.03
CA TYR A 130 14.76 -52.79 -7.04
C TYR A 130 15.44 -54.13 -6.72
N ALA A 131 14.66 -55.21 -6.77
CA ALA A 131 15.18 -56.55 -6.54
C ALA A 131 16.16 -56.98 -7.65
N ALA A 132 17.40 -57.30 -7.28
CA ALA A 132 18.43 -57.76 -8.20
C ALA A 132 18.10 -59.15 -8.80
N GLY A 133 18.51 -59.39 -10.05
CA GLY A 133 18.39 -60.70 -10.72
C GLY A 133 17.07 -60.97 -11.44
N ASN A 134 15.98 -60.30 -11.06
CA ASN A 134 14.66 -60.50 -11.67
C ASN A 134 14.54 -59.78 -13.04
N LYS A 135 13.77 -60.37 -13.97
CA LYS A 135 13.44 -59.73 -15.27
C LYS A 135 12.57 -58.48 -15.10
N PHE A 136 11.75 -58.45 -14.07
CA PHE A 136 10.88 -57.35 -13.69
C PHE A 136 11.02 -57.09 -12.18
N SER A 137 11.02 -55.82 -11.79
CA SER A 137 10.99 -55.40 -10.39
C SER A 137 10.23 -54.09 -10.25
N TYR A 138 9.64 -53.86 -9.09
CA TYR A 138 8.93 -52.65 -8.74
C TYR A 138 9.37 -52.19 -7.35
N GLY A 139 9.21 -50.90 -7.06
CA GLY A 139 9.53 -50.33 -5.76
C GLY A 139 8.76 -49.05 -5.51
N ILE A 140 8.72 -48.66 -4.24
CA ILE A 140 8.18 -47.40 -3.76
C ILE A 140 9.24 -46.70 -2.94
N GLY A 141 9.25 -45.37 -2.98
CA GLY A 141 10.16 -44.52 -2.24
C GLY A 141 9.42 -43.35 -1.62
N ALA A 142 9.98 -42.79 -0.55
CA ALA A 142 9.48 -41.59 0.09
C ALA A 142 10.65 -40.64 0.33
N GLY A 143 10.39 -39.35 0.21
CA GLY A 143 11.40 -38.30 0.35
C GLY A 143 10.86 -37.15 1.16
N ASN A 144 11.73 -36.57 1.98
CA ASN A 144 11.47 -35.35 2.73
C ASN A 144 12.65 -34.39 2.50
N TYR A 145 12.34 -33.11 2.34
CA TYR A 145 13.32 -32.04 2.33
C TYR A 145 12.68 -30.76 2.87
N GLN A 146 13.21 -30.24 3.97
CA GLN A 146 12.65 -29.08 4.66
C GLN A 146 11.15 -29.27 4.92
N ASN A 147 10.31 -28.32 4.50
CA ASN A 147 8.86 -28.41 4.62
C ASN A 147 8.19 -29.22 3.47
N GLY A 148 8.95 -29.78 2.53
CA GLY A 148 8.45 -30.58 1.40
C GLY A 148 8.49 -32.09 1.68
N ASN A 149 7.44 -32.80 1.28
CA ASN A 149 7.38 -34.26 1.31
C ASN A 149 6.95 -34.79 -0.07
N ALA A 150 7.37 -35.99 -0.41
CA ALA A 150 6.93 -36.66 -1.63
C ALA A 150 6.99 -38.18 -1.52
N VAL A 151 6.23 -38.83 -2.39
CA VAL A 151 6.23 -40.28 -2.58
C VAL A 151 6.49 -40.59 -4.04
N ALA A 152 7.13 -41.73 -4.29
CA ALA A 152 7.46 -42.16 -5.64
C ALA A 152 7.21 -43.66 -5.80
N ALA A 153 6.92 -44.06 -7.03
CA ALA A 153 6.79 -45.44 -7.45
C ALA A 153 7.60 -45.66 -8.73
N GLY A 154 8.17 -46.84 -8.88
CA GLY A 154 9.01 -47.14 -10.03
C GLY A 154 8.99 -48.60 -10.39
N VAL A 155 9.27 -48.87 -11.66
CA VAL A 155 9.45 -50.21 -12.21
C VAL A 155 10.77 -50.28 -12.96
N GLN A 156 11.39 -51.46 -12.94
CA GLN A 156 12.61 -51.75 -13.67
C GLN A 156 12.46 -53.06 -14.45
N PHE A 157 12.86 -53.02 -15.72
CA PHE A 157 12.90 -54.16 -16.63
C PHE A 157 14.34 -54.48 -17.00
N ARG A 158 14.72 -55.75 -16.90
CA ARG A 158 16.02 -56.22 -17.37
C ARG A 158 15.89 -56.81 -18.77
N VAL A 159 16.37 -56.06 -19.77
CA VAL A 159 16.25 -56.38 -21.20
C VAL A 159 17.28 -57.42 -21.64
N SER A 160 18.46 -57.43 -21.02
CA SER A 160 19.54 -58.39 -21.28
C SER A 160 20.35 -58.63 -20.00
N GLN A 161 21.32 -59.56 -20.01
CA GLN A 161 22.11 -59.86 -18.81
C GLN A 161 22.83 -58.62 -18.24
N SER A 162 23.13 -57.63 -19.08
CA SER A 162 23.80 -56.39 -18.68
C SER A 162 23.00 -55.10 -18.95
N THR A 163 21.75 -55.18 -19.43
CA THR A 163 20.94 -54.00 -19.79
C THR A 163 19.67 -53.88 -18.94
N ASN A 164 19.49 -52.75 -18.27
CA ASN A 164 18.33 -52.42 -17.45
C ASN A 164 17.65 -51.13 -17.92
N VAL A 165 16.32 -51.09 -17.83
CA VAL A 165 15.50 -49.91 -18.09
C VAL A 165 14.65 -49.62 -16.86
N ARG A 166 14.54 -48.36 -16.44
CA ARG A 166 13.73 -47.89 -15.32
C ARG A 166 12.69 -46.87 -15.76
N LEU A 167 11.50 -46.94 -15.18
CA LEU A 167 10.41 -45.96 -15.32
C LEU A 167 9.92 -45.59 -13.92
N ASN A 168 9.95 -44.31 -13.60
CA ASN A 168 9.62 -43.81 -12.26
C ASN A 168 8.65 -42.64 -12.33
N ILE A 169 7.80 -42.52 -11.32
CA ILE A 169 6.85 -41.43 -11.13
C ILE A 169 6.86 -40.99 -9.66
N SER A 170 6.69 -39.70 -9.40
CA SER A 170 6.56 -39.15 -8.05
C SER A 170 5.44 -38.12 -7.94
N TRP A 171 4.90 -37.98 -6.74
CA TRP A 171 3.92 -36.97 -6.36
C TRP A 171 4.38 -36.28 -5.08
N ASP A 172 4.29 -34.96 -5.06
CA ASP A 172 4.79 -34.15 -3.96
C ASP A 172 3.69 -33.39 -3.21
N SER A 173 4.02 -32.91 -2.00
CA SER A 173 3.12 -32.19 -1.10
C SER A 173 2.67 -30.80 -1.58
N ALA A 174 3.27 -30.28 -2.66
CA ALA A 174 2.85 -29.05 -3.32
C ALA A 174 1.97 -29.33 -4.55
N GLY A 175 1.61 -30.59 -4.80
CA GLY A 175 0.70 -31.01 -5.86
C GLY A 175 1.36 -31.17 -7.23
N ASN A 176 2.70 -31.11 -7.34
CA ASN A 176 3.36 -31.43 -8.61
C ASN A 176 3.62 -32.94 -8.72
N ASN A 177 3.80 -33.39 -9.97
CA ASN A 177 4.25 -34.73 -10.31
C ASN A 177 5.55 -34.66 -11.12
N ALA A 178 6.35 -35.72 -11.07
CA ALA A 178 7.53 -35.87 -11.90
C ALA A 178 7.63 -37.29 -12.42
N THR A 179 8.18 -37.45 -13.61
CA THR A 179 8.35 -38.75 -14.27
C THR A 179 9.78 -38.84 -14.82
N GLY A 180 10.40 -40.00 -14.68
CA GLY A 180 11.76 -40.25 -15.16
C GLY A 180 11.88 -41.61 -15.84
N VAL A 181 12.66 -41.67 -16.92
CA VAL A 181 13.06 -42.91 -17.58
C VAL A 181 14.59 -42.98 -17.62
N GLY A 182 15.15 -44.17 -17.38
CA GLY A 182 16.60 -44.37 -17.41
C GLY A 182 16.96 -45.71 -18.02
N ILE A 183 18.12 -45.78 -18.68
CA ILE A 183 18.70 -47.01 -19.22
C ILE A 183 20.13 -47.17 -18.69
N ALA A 184 20.53 -48.38 -18.37
CA ALA A 184 21.88 -48.71 -17.93
C ALA A 184 22.36 -49.96 -18.67
N GLY A 185 23.64 -49.97 -19.06
CA GLY A 185 24.32 -51.06 -19.76
C GLY A 185 25.71 -51.30 -19.14
N GLY A 186 26.15 -52.55 -19.05
CA GLY A 186 27.50 -52.94 -18.63
C GLY A 186 28.12 -53.97 -19.59
N TRP A 187 29.44 -54.09 -19.58
CA TRP A 187 30.20 -55.10 -20.34
C TRP A 187 31.22 -55.77 -19.42
#